data_AF-A0A1Y4LCI2-F1
#
_entry.id   AF-A0A1Y4LCI2-F1
#
_cell.length_a   1.000
_cell.length_b   1.000
_cell.length_c   1.000
_cell.angle_alpha   90.00
_cell.angle_beta   90.00
_cell.angle_gamma   90.00
#
_symmetry.space_group_name_H-M   'P 1'
#
loop_
_entity.id
_entity.type
_entity.pdbx_description
1 polymer ?
#
loop_
_entity_poly.entity_id
_entity_poly.type
_entity_poly.pdbx_seq_one_letter_code
_entity_poly.pdbx_strand_id
1 'polypeptide(L)'
;MSFFFVVLNRPARPYLCGKDTRWEALGFMVMYATKLTRRKLVVGLLAVCAMVVGAGCWLLGGEADTASTAAEVSISCKLKTNDDRVAFLRGYGWEVDENPVSEQDVRIPDTFDAAYQSYNELQKTQGLDLTRYQGRKCQLYVYQVRNDPSGETGVTANLVLYRDNLIAADICSEDADGFVRAVTDRSAGDQTQTPSEGE
;
A
#
# COMPACT_ATOMS: atom_id res chain seq x y z
N MET A 1 17.03 -22.51 18.87
CA MET A 1 15.90 -23.01 19.67
C MET A 1 14.78 -23.32 18.69
N SER A 2 14.73 -24.57 18.22
CA SER A 2 13.69 -25.09 17.32
C SER A 2 12.33 -25.01 17.99
N PHE A 3 11.27 -24.66 17.27
CA PHE A 3 10.00 -25.39 17.36
C PHE A 3 9.20 -25.26 16.05
N PHE A 4 8.97 -26.44 15.48
CA PHE A 4 8.21 -26.80 14.29
C PHE A 4 6.81 -27.21 14.77
N PHE A 5 5.71 -26.80 14.13
CA PHE A 5 4.39 -27.48 14.19
C PHE A 5 3.48 -26.86 13.10
N VAL A 6 3.17 -27.46 11.94
CA VAL A 6 2.41 -28.69 11.57
C VAL A 6 0.87 -28.48 11.48
N VAL A 7 0.39 -28.48 10.22
CA VAL A 7 -0.77 -29.26 9.66
C VAL A 7 -2.20 -28.82 10.07
N LEU A 8 -3.16 -28.56 9.17
CA LEU A 8 -4.08 -29.51 8.48
C LEU A 8 -4.95 -28.72 7.47
N ASN A 9 -4.91 -28.96 6.16
CA ASN A 9 -5.63 -30.00 5.39
C ASN A 9 -7.15 -30.11 5.66
N ARG A 10 -7.97 -29.71 4.67
CA ARG A 10 -9.44 -29.79 4.66
C ARG A 10 -9.95 -31.13 4.11
N PRO A 11 -10.95 -31.76 4.73
CA PRO A 11 -11.90 -32.64 4.06
C PRO A 11 -13.35 -32.10 4.19
N ALA A 12 -14.41 -32.55 3.52
CA ALA A 12 -14.71 -33.21 2.24
C ALA A 12 -16.25 -33.46 2.23
N ARG A 13 -16.84 -33.66 1.03
CA ARG A 13 -18.12 -34.38 0.72
C ARG A 13 -19.46 -33.64 0.97
N PRO A 14 -20.63 -34.10 0.43
CA PRO A 14 -20.91 -35.30 -0.38
C PRO A 14 -21.77 -35.09 -1.66
N TYR A 15 -21.85 -36.18 -2.44
CA TYR A 15 -22.77 -36.47 -3.56
C TYR A 15 -24.14 -36.99 -3.08
N LEU A 16 -25.08 -37.19 -4.04
CA LEU A 16 -26.31 -38.04 -4.08
C LEU A 16 -27.62 -37.22 -4.29
N CYS A 17 -28.66 -37.62 -5.04
CA CYS A 17 -28.99 -38.76 -5.92
C CYS A 17 -30.38 -38.50 -6.58
N GLY A 18 -30.68 -39.19 -7.71
CA GLY A 18 -32.04 -39.55 -8.22
C GLY A 18 -32.82 -38.44 -8.95
N LYS A 19 -33.19 -38.45 -10.25
CA LYS A 19 -33.77 -39.42 -11.22
C LYS A 19 -35.18 -39.93 -10.88
N ASP A 20 -36.13 -39.61 -11.77
CA ASP A 20 -37.27 -40.40 -12.30
C ASP A 20 -37.79 -39.60 -13.53
N THR A 21 -38.32 -40.08 -14.67
CA THR A 21 -38.98 -41.33 -15.11
C THR A 21 -38.87 -41.34 -16.68
N ARG A 22 -38.41 -42.42 -17.36
CA ARG A 22 -39.20 -43.46 -18.10
C ARG A 22 -39.96 -42.89 -19.35
N TRP A 23 -39.70 -43.26 -20.62
CA TRP A 23 -39.77 -44.61 -21.24
C TRP A 23 -39.20 -44.69 -22.70
N GLU A 24 -38.63 -45.86 -23.05
CA GLU A 24 -38.64 -46.66 -24.31
C GLU A 24 -38.89 -45.98 -25.68
N ALA A 25 -38.28 -46.33 -26.83
CA ALA A 25 -37.17 -47.18 -27.24
C ALA A 25 -37.02 -46.95 -28.77
N LEU A 26 -35.86 -46.52 -29.25
CA LEU A 26 -34.93 -47.23 -30.16
C LEU A 26 -35.20 -47.14 -31.68
N GLY A 27 -34.19 -46.58 -32.36
CA GLY A 27 -34.01 -46.58 -33.82
C GLY A 27 -32.77 -45.75 -34.17
N PHE A 28 -31.61 -46.40 -34.19
CA PHE A 28 -30.25 -45.84 -34.23
C PHE A 28 -29.97 -44.86 -35.40
N MET A 29 -29.59 -43.63 -35.07
CA MET A 29 -28.82 -42.73 -35.95
C MET A 29 -27.79 -41.99 -35.09
N VAL A 30 -26.51 -42.38 -35.19
CA VAL A 30 -25.40 -41.72 -34.47
C VAL A 30 -25.07 -40.41 -35.19
N MET A 31 -25.85 -39.38 -34.87
CA MET A 31 -25.52 -37.97 -35.05
C MET A 31 -24.94 -37.47 -33.73
N TYR A 32 -23.65 -37.10 -33.71
CA TYR A 32 -23.03 -36.47 -32.55
C TYR A 32 -23.42 -34.98 -32.50
N ALA A 33 -24.69 -34.72 -32.18
CA ALA A 33 -25.17 -33.38 -31.86
C ALA A 33 -24.83 -33.11 -30.38
N THR A 34 -23.79 -32.33 -30.13
CA THR A 34 -23.43 -31.88 -28.78
C THR A 34 -24.52 -30.96 -28.26
N LYS A 35 -25.47 -31.52 -27.50
CA LYS A 35 -26.44 -30.76 -26.70
C LYS A 35 -25.69 -29.92 -25.66
N LEU A 36 -25.46 -28.65 -25.99
CA LEU A 36 -25.03 -27.63 -25.04
C LEU A 36 -26.19 -27.42 -24.05
N THR A 37 -26.09 -28.01 -22.87
CA THR A 37 -27.05 -27.80 -21.79
C THR A 37 -26.93 -26.36 -21.29
N ARG A 38 -28.06 -25.71 -20.96
CA ARG A 38 -28.08 -24.33 -20.46
C ARG A 38 -27.15 -24.12 -19.25
N ARG A 39 -26.87 -25.16 -18.47
CA ARG A 39 -25.87 -25.15 -17.38
C ARG A 39 -24.42 -25.03 -17.89
N LYS A 40 -24.06 -25.67 -19.01
CA LYS A 40 -22.75 -25.52 -19.65
C LYS A 40 -22.61 -24.17 -20.37
N LEU A 41 -23.73 -23.62 -20.88
CA LEU A 41 -23.79 -22.25 -21.40
C LEU A 41 -23.62 -21.19 -20.29
N VAL A 42 -24.22 -21.38 -19.10
CA VAL A 42 -24.05 -20.44 -17.97
C VAL A 42 -22.63 -20.47 -17.40
N VAL A 43 -22.02 -21.66 -17.29
CA VAL A 43 -20.61 -21.78 -16.87
C VAL A 43 -19.64 -21.23 -17.92
N GLY A 44 -19.93 -21.45 -19.21
CA GLY A 44 -19.19 -20.83 -20.31
C GLY A 44 -19.34 -19.32 -20.36
N LEU A 45 -20.54 -18.78 -20.13
CA LEU A 45 -20.80 -17.34 -20.11
C LEU A 45 -20.15 -16.66 -18.91
N LEU A 46 -20.15 -17.29 -17.72
CA LEU A 46 -19.43 -16.77 -16.54
C LEU A 46 -17.91 -16.78 -16.74
N ALA A 47 -17.35 -17.80 -17.38
CA ALA A 47 -15.92 -17.84 -17.71
C ALA A 47 -15.52 -16.77 -18.74
N VAL A 48 -16.38 -16.50 -19.73
CA VAL A 48 -16.18 -15.43 -20.71
C VAL A 48 -16.39 -14.05 -20.07
N CYS A 49 -17.37 -13.86 -19.18
CA CYS A 49 -17.53 -12.61 -18.42
C CYS A 49 -16.33 -12.35 -17.50
N ALA A 50 -15.76 -13.37 -16.85
CA ALA A 50 -14.56 -13.21 -16.03
C ALA A 50 -13.33 -12.84 -16.88
N MET A 51 -13.20 -13.38 -18.11
CA MET A 51 -12.13 -12.96 -19.03
C MET A 51 -12.35 -11.58 -19.65
N VAL A 52 -13.60 -11.19 -19.95
CA VAL A 52 -13.92 -9.84 -20.45
C VAL A 52 -13.80 -8.78 -19.36
N VAL A 53 -14.09 -9.11 -18.10
CA VAL A 53 -13.82 -8.22 -16.94
C VAL A 53 -12.32 -8.17 -16.62
N GLY A 54 -11.60 -9.30 -16.73
CA GLY A 54 -10.14 -9.34 -16.53
C GLY A 54 -9.34 -8.58 -17.60
N ALA A 55 -9.76 -8.65 -18.87
CA ALA A 55 -9.18 -7.86 -19.96
C ALA A 55 -9.72 -6.42 -20.00
N GLY A 56 -10.97 -6.20 -19.59
CA GLY A 56 -11.60 -4.88 -19.50
C GLY A 56 -11.01 -4.02 -18.37
N CYS A 57 -10.62 -4.61 -17.23
CA CYS A 57 -9.90 -3.90 -16.17
C CYS A 57 -8.47 -3.49 -16.57
N TRP A 58 -7.93 -4.00 -17.67
CA TRP A 58 -6.65 -3.54 -18.24
C TRP A 58 -6.81 -2.51 -19.36
N LEU A 59 -8.04 -2.25 -19.85
CA LEU A 59 -8.30 -1.31 -20.95
C LEU A 59 -9.33 -0.22 -20.62
N LEU A 60 -9.97 -0.28 -19.46
CA LEU A 60 -10.76 0.80 -18.88
C LEU A 60 -10.01 1.35 -17.67
N GLY A 61 -8.88 2.02 -17.97
CA GLY A 61 -8.41 3.09 -17.11
C GLY A 61 -9.60 3.98 -16.81
N GLY A 62 -9.86 4.16 -15.52
CA GLY A 62 -11.09 4.75 -15.01
C GLY A 62 -11.47 6.01 -15.76
N GLU A 63 -12.74 6.07 -16.15
CA GLU A 63 -13.44 7.31 -16.38
C GLU A 63 -13.42 8.05 -15.03
N ALA A 64 -12.37 8.82 -14.80
CA ALA A 64 -12.34 9.82 -13.75
C ALA A 64 -13.23 10.95 -14.25
N ASP A 65 -14.29 11.23 -13.49
CA ASP A 65 -15.01 12.49 -13.50
C ASP A 65 -14.04 13.63 -13.85
N THR A 66 -14.36 14.34 -14.94
CA THR A 66 -13.74 15.62 -15.27
C THR A 66 -14.21 16.64 -14.24
N ALA A 67 -13.61 16.58 -13.05
CA ALA A 67 -13.49 17.70 -12.15
C ALA A 67 -12.02 18.10 -12.19
N SER A 68 -11.74 19.18 -12.91
CA SER A 68 -10.46 19.86 -12.90
C SER A 68 -10.19 20.40 -11.49
N THR A 69 -9.68 19.54 -10.62
CA THR A 69 -9.04 19.90 -9.36
C THR A 69 -7.59 19.52 -9.54
N ALA A 70 -6.65 20.45 -9.33
CA ALA A 70 -5.23 20.15 -9.31
C ALA A 70 -5.03 18.86 -8.48
N ALA A 71 -4.53 17.79 -9.11
CA ALA A 71 -4.36 16.51 -8.44
C ALA A 71 -3.39 16.73 -7.27
N GLU A 72 -3.96 16.86 -6.07
CA GLU A 72 -3.21 16.95 -4.84
C GLU A 72 -2.40 15.66 -4.73
N VAL A 73 -1.07 15.76 -4.82
CA VAL A 73 -0.17 14.61 -4.65
C VAL A 73 -0.24 14.20 -3.19
N SER A 74 -1.23 13.39 -2.85
CA SER A 74 -1.38 12.80 -1.52
C SER A 74 -0.79 11.40 -1.52
N ILE A 75 0.20 11.18 -0.66
CA ILE A 75 0.87 9.88 -0.54
C ILE A 75 0.25 8.99 0.56
N SER A 76 -0.87 9.44 1.13
CA SER A 76 -1.56 8.73 2.21
C SER A 76 -2.01 7.35 1.74
N CYS A 77 -1.62 6.32 2.48
CA CYS A 77 -1.96 4.94 2.19
C CYS A 77 -1.96 4.09 3.46
N LYS A 78 -2.45 2.84 3.34
CA LYS A 78 -2.42 1.87 4.44
C LYS A 78 -1.17 0.99 4.32
N LEU A 79 -0.39 0.95 5.39
CA LEU A 79 0.84 0.17 5.52
C LEU A 79 0.72 -0.70 6.78
N LYS A 80 0.24 -1.93 6.62
CA LYS A 80 -0.06 -2.80 7.77
C LYS A 80 1.13 -3.63 8.19
N THR A 81 1.85 -4.13 7.20
CA THR A 81 2.98 -5.02 7.39
C THR A 81 4.30 -4.26 7.23
N ASN A 82 5.38 -4.87 7.72
CA ASN A 82 6.72 -4.35 7.47
C ASN A 82 7.03 -4.30 5.97
N ASP A 83 6.65 -5.33 5.23
CA ASP A 83 6.87 -5.40 3.78
C ASP A 83 6.15 -4.28 3.04
N ASP A 84 4.94 -3.89 3.47
CA ASP A 84 4.24 -2.73 2.90
C ASP A 84 5.04 -1.44 3.08
N ARG A 85 5.63 -1.22 4.26
CA ARG A 85 6.44 -0.03 4.58
C ARG A 85 7.72 0.03 3.75
N VAL A 86 8.43 -1.11 3.65
CA VAL A 86 9.63 -1.22 2.82
C VAL A 86 9.29 -1.04 1.33
N ALA A 87 8.20 -1.63 0.85
CA ALA A 87 7.74 -1.47 -0.52
C ALA A 87 7.34 -0.02 -0.82
N PHE A 88 6.71 0.67 0.12
CA PHE A 88 6.39 2.09 0.02
C PHE A 88 7.67 2.92 -0.19
N LEU A 89 8.67 2.76 0.68
CA LEU A 89 9.94 3.50 0.59
C LEU A 89 10.67 3.22 -0.73
N ARG A 90 10.75 1.95 -1.13
CA ARG A 90 11.32 1.54 -2.43
C ARG A 90 10.54 2.08 -3.62
N GLY A 91 9.23 2.26 -3.49
CA GLY A 91 8.37 2.89 -4.50
C GLY A 91 8.73 4.35 -4.79
N TYR A 92 9.22 5.07 -3.78
CA TYR A 92 9.83 6.41 -3.94
C TYR A 92 11.33 6.36 -4.25
N GLY A 93 11.87 5.16 -4.44
CA GLY A 93 13.24 4.90 -4.85
C GLY A 93 14.27 4.91 -3.72
N TRP A 94 13.85 4.90 -2.46
CA TRP A 94 14.74 4.75 -1.31
C TRP A 94 15.16 3.29 -1.13
N GLU A 95 16.45 3.06 -0.98
CA GLU A 95 16.99 1.76 -0.58
C GLU A 95 17.13 1.75 0.92
N VAL A 96 16.35 0.89 1.56
CA VAL A 96 16.31 0.75 3.01
C VAL A 96 16.54 -0.69 3.45
N ASP A 97 16.99 -0.83 4.69
CA ASP A 97 17.10 -2.11 5.38
C ASP A 97 15.73 -2.78 5.51
N GLU A 98 15.70 -4.11 5.51
CA GLU A 98 14.45 -4.88 5.58
C GLU A 98 13.72 -4.66 6.92
N ASN A 99 14.47 -4.50 8.01
CA ASN A 99 13.91 -4.27 9.34
C ASN A 99 14.11 -2.82 9.75
N PRO A 100 13.14 -2.22 10.46
CA PRO A 100 13.31 -0.89 11.02
C PRO A 100 14.39 -0.92 12.12
N VAL A 101 15.14 0.17 12.20
CA VAL A 101 16.13 0.44 13.25
C VAL A 101 15.43 0.72 14.58
N SER A 102 14.26 1.37 14.53
CA SER A 102 13.45 1.68 15.70
C SER A 102 11.96 1.58 15.39
N GLU A 103 11.19 1.05 16.34
CA GLU A 103 9.74 1.09 16.37
C GLU A 103 9.28 1.66 17.71
N GLN A 104 8.64 2.83 17.70
CA GLN A 104 8.25 3.52 18.93
C GLN A 104 6.85 4.12 18.89
N ASP A 105 6.18 4.06 20.03
CA ASP A 105 4.91 4.75 20.26
C ASP A 105 5.16 6.25 20.46
N VAL A 106 4.58 7.09 19.60
CA VAL A 106 4.66 8.56 19.70
C VAL A 106 3.27 9.17 19.86
N ARG A 107 3.18 10.32 20.52
CA ARG A 107 1.93 11.08 20.62
C ARG A 107 2.06 12.38 19.85
N ILE A 108 1.14 12.62 18.93
CA ILE A 108 1.02 13.90 18.25
C ILE A 108 0.57 14.94 19.31
N PRO A 109 1.25 16.08 19.45
CA PRO A 109 0.88 17.11 20.41
C PRO A 109 -0.58 17.53 20.27
N ASP A 110 -1.23 17.86 21.39
CA ASP A 110 -2.60 18.36 21.40
C ASP A 110 -2.69 19.78 20.78
N THR A 111 -1.61 20.56 20.82
CA THR A 111 -1.46 21.86 20.15
C THR A 111 -0.11 21.96 19.47
N PHE A 112 -0.04 22.59 18.29
CA PHE A 112 1.21 22.73 17.53
C PHE A 112 1.88 24.06 17.86
N ASP A 113 3.11 23.98 18.37
CA ASP A 113 4.01 25.12 18.44
C ASP A 113 4.61 25.44 17.05
N ALA A 114 5.48 26.46 16.97
CA ALA A 114 6.07 26.87 15.71
C ALA A 114 6.86 25.72 15.03
N ALA A 115 7.59 24.91 15.80
CA ALA A 115 8.37 23.80 15.25
C ALA A 115 7.47 22.71 14.65
N TYR A 116 6.40 22.33 15.36
CA TYR A 116 5.45 21.33 14.87
C TYR A 116 4.57 21.86 13.73
N GLN A 117 4.31 23.16 13.69
CA GLN A 117 3.66 23.81 12.54
C GLN A 117 4.52 23.68 11.29
N SER A 118 5.81 24.03 11.35
CA SER A 118 6.75 23.86 10.22
C SER A 118 6.86 22.40 9.79
N TYR A 119 6.93 21.47 10.74
CA TYR A 119 6.93 20.04 10.43
C TYR A 119 5.64 19.61 9.72
N ASN A 120 4.47 20.04 10.20
CA ASN A 120 3.19 19.73 9.57
C ASN A 120 3.04 20.39 8.18
N GLU A 121 3.61 21.58 7.96
CA GLU A 121 3.66 22.21 6.64
C GLU A 121 4.46 21.36 5.65
N LEU A 122 5.63 20.85 6.05
CA LEU A 122 6.40 19.89 5.27
C LEU A 122 5.58 18.63 4.94
N GLN A 123 4.85 18.09 5.91
CA GLN A 123 3.97 16.93 5.67
C GLN A 123 2.79 17.27 4.73
N LYS A 124 2.28 18.50 4.76
CA LYS A 124 1.19 18.92 3.86
C LYS A 124 1.63 19.01 2.40
N THR A 125 2.92 19.24 2.12
CA THR A 125 3.45 19.24 0.73
C THR A 125 3.25 17.90 0.02
N GLN A 126 3.12 16.81 0.79
CA GLN A 126 2.89 15.44 0.34
C GLN A 126 1.45 14.96 0.63
N GLY A 127 0.54 15.90 0.91
CA GLY A 127 -0.87 15.65 1.19
C GLY A 127 -1.13 14.95 2.53
N LEU A 128 -0.20 15.03 3.48
CA LEU A 128 -0.33 14.48 4.82
C LEU A 128 -0.59 15.62 5.82
N ASP A 129 -1.67 15.54 6.60
CA ASP A 129 -2.08 16.62 7.51
C ASP A 129 -2.21 16.11 8.95
N LEU A 130 -1.25 16.48 9.78
CA LEU A 130 -1.15 16.06 11.18
C LEU A 130 -2.19 16.72 12.10
N THR A 131 -2.81 17.83 11.68
CA THR A 131 -3.80 18.54 12.51
C THR A 131 -4.99 17.64 12.87
N ARG A 132 -5.33 16.70 11.99
CA ARG A 132 -6.42 15.72 12.18
C ARG A 132 -6.11 14.65 13.23
N TYR A 133 -4.84 14.57 13.65
CA TYR A 133 -4.32 13.55 14.55
C TYR A 133 -3.77 14.14 15.85
N GLN A 134 -4.07 15.40 16.16
CA GLN A 134 -3.70 16.02 17.45
C GLN A 134 -4.18 15.20 18.65
N GLY A 135 -3.29 15.04 19.63
CA GLY A 135 -3.53 14.23 20.83
C GLY A 135 -3.62 12.72 20.59
N ARG A 136 -3.40 12.24 19.36
CA ARG A 136 -3.48 10.80 19.03
C ARG A 136 -2.14 10.11 19.25
N LYS A 137 -2.23 8.87 19.73
CA LYS A 137 -1.09 7.94 19.79
C LYS A 137 -0.91 7.28 18.42
N CYS A 138 0.32 7.31 17.92
CA CYS A 138 0.74 6.82 16.62
C CYS A 138 2.00 5.96 16.78
N GLN A 139 2.35 5.22 15.73
CA GLN A 139 3.54 4.39 15.69
C GLN A 139 4.56 5.04 14.73
N LEU A 140 5.77 5.31 15.22
CA LEU A 140 6.90 5.73 14.40
C LEU A 140 7.75 4.50 14.07
N TYR A 141 8.05 4.34 12.79
CA TYR A 141 9.00 3.37 12.26
C TYR A 141 10.16 4.12 11.62
N VAL A 142 11.38 3.77 11.99
CA VAL A 142 12.61 4.39 11.48
C VAL A 142 13.38 3.34 10.68
N TYR A 143 13.70 3.63 9.42
CA TYR A 143 14.47 2.75 8.55
C TYR A 143 15.80 3.39 8.17
N GLN A 144 16.87 2.62 8.15
CA GLN A 144 18.16 3.09 7.64
C GLN A 144 18.10 3.24 6.12
N VAL A 145 18.46 4.41 5.60
CA VAL A 145 18.61 4.67 4.15
C VAL A 145 20.06 4.41 3.73
N ARG A 146 20.23 3.80 2.56
CA ARG A 146 21.56 3.43 2.00
C ARG A 146 21.96 4.18 0.75
N ASN A 147 21.01 4.78 0.04
CA ASN A 147 21.23 5.40 -1.27
C ASN A 147 20.94 6.91 -1.26
N ASP A 148 21.29 7.58 -0.17
CA ASP A 148 21.08 9.01 -0.05
C ASP A 148 21.94 9.78 -1.07
N PRO A 149 21.34 10.71 -1.85
CA PRO A 149 22.08 11.49 -2.83
C PRO A 149 23.07 12.50 -2.21
N SER A 150 22.98 12.84 -0.92
CA SER A 150 24.00 13.68 -0.27
C SER A 150 25.30 12.93 0.03
N GLY A 151 25.25 11.59 0.08
CA GLY A 151 26.39 10.74 0.45
C GLY A 151 26.69 10.70 1.95
N GLU A 152 25.83 11.30 2.78
CA GLU A 152 25.92 11.22 4.25
C GLU A 152 25.60 9.81 4.77
N THR A 153 26.22 9.46 5.90
CA THR A 153 25.90 8.25 6.65
C THR A 153 24.95 8.57 7.79
N GLY A 154 24.09 7.62 8.20
CA GLY A 154 23.12 7.88 9.27
C GLY A 154 21.84 8.55 8.79
N VAL A 155 21.60 8.57 7.47
CA VAL A 155 20.31 9.03 6.94
C VAL A 155 19.22 7.98 7.20
N THR A 156 18.09 8.43 7.71
CA THR A 156 16.96 7.59 8.08
C THR A 156 15.68 8.02 7.38
N ALA A 157 14.78 7.06 7.15
CA ALA A 157 13.42 7.29 6.68
C ALA A 157 12.44 7.03 7.82
N ASN A 158 11.67 8.06 8.17
CA ASN A 158 10.71 8.05 9.25
C ASN A 158 9.30 7.90 8.67
N LEU A 159 8.55 6.91 9.16
CA LEU A 159 7.14 6.70 8.82
C LEU A 159 6.30 6.74 10.09
N VAL A 160 5.36 7.69 10.17
CA VAL A 160 4.40 7.78 11.27
C VAL A 160 3.05 7.26 10.82
N LEU A 161 2.55 6.24 11.52
CA LEU A 161 1.31 5.55 11.21
C LEU A 161 0.28 5.74 12.33
N TYR A 162 -0.95 6.10 11.94
CA TYR A 162 -2.12 6.06 12.80
C TYR A 162 -3.09 4.97 12.35
N ARG A 163 -3.21 3.90 13.14
CA ARG A 163 -4.05 2.72 12.81
C ARG A 163 -3.77 2.21 11.38
N ASP A 164 -2.50 1.94 11.12
CA ASP A 164 -1.94 1.51 9.83
C ASP A 164 -2.01 2.54 8.69
N ASN A 165 -2.56 3.74 8.89
CA ASN A 165 -2.58 4.77 7.86
C ASN A 165 -1.35 5.66 8.00
N LEU A 166 -0.64 5.89 6.90
CA LEU A 166 0.48 6.81 6.84
C LEU A 166 -0.01 8.26 7.04
N ILE A 167 0.55 8.95 8.03
CA ILE A 167 0.20 10.33 8.40
C ILE A 167 1.39 11.29 8.40
N ALA A 168 2.62 10.77 8.39
CA ALA A 168 3.84 11.53 8.08
C ALA A 168 4.90 10.61 7.48
N ALA A 169 5.69 11.14 6.54
CA ALA A 169 6.84 10.47 5.97
C ALA A 169 7.95 11.47 5.65
N ASP A 170 9.15 11.25 6.18
CA ASP A 170 10.30 12.13 5.97
C ASP A 170 11.62 11.39 5.94
N ILE A 171 12.63 12.03 5.34
CA ILE A 171 14.03 11.60 5.37
C ILE A 171 14.79 12.58 6.26
N CYS A 172 15.51 12.02 7.23
CA CYS A 172 16.23 12.76 8.26
C CYS A 172 17.71 12.34 8.30
N SER A 173 18.62 13.29 8.50
CA SER A 173 20.04 13.00 8.80
C SER A 173 20.34 13.20 10.29
N GLU A 174 21.13 12.30 10.87
CA GLU A 174 21.53 12.35 12.29
C GLU A 174 22.71 13.31 12.56
N ASP A 175 23.29 13.92 11.52
CA ASP A 175 24.43 14.82 11.65
C ASP A 175 24.07 16.18 12.28
N ALA A 176 25.08 16.90 12.78
CA ALA A 176 24.89 18.20 13.42
C ALA A 176 24.32 19.28 12.48
N ASP A 177 24.62 19.17 11.18
CA ASP A 177 24.03 19.96 10.10
C ASP A 177 22.90 19.20 9.39
N GLY A 178 22.24 18.29 10.12
CA GLY A 178 21.23 17.38 9.59
C GLY A 178 20.03 18.11 9.00
N PHE A 179 19.33 17.40 8.12
CA PHE A 179 18.17 17.93 7.40
C PHE A 179 16.93 17.08 7.66
N VAL A 180 15.77 17.67 7.41
CA VAL A 180 14.49 16.94 7.29
C VAL A 180 13.86 17.32 5.96
N ARG A 181 13.58 16.33 5.13
CA ARG A 181 12.91 16.53 3.83
C ARG A 181 11.76 15.55 3.64
N ALA A 182 10.80 15.92 2.79
CA ALA A 182 9.71 15.01 2.44
C ALA A 182 10.26 13.75 1.78
N VAL A 183 9.61 12.60 2.01
CA VAL A 183 10.00 11.32 1.38
C VAL A 183 9.93 11.36 -0.16
N THR A 184 9.18 12.31 -0.71
CA THR A 184 9.05 12.55 -2.14
C THR A 184 10.20 13.40 -2.72
N ASP A 185 10.97 14.09 -1.87
CA ASP A 185 12.09 14.92 -2.30
C ASP A 185 13.40 14.13 -2.28
N ARG A 186 13.95 13.93 -3.47
CA ARG A 186 15.20 13.21 -3.70
C ARG A 186 16.35 14.13 -4.11
N SER A 187 16.20 15.43 -3.94
CA SER A 187 17.24 16.39 -4.26
C SER A 187 18.38 16.25 -3.25
N ALA A 188 19.62 16.19 -3.73
CA ALA A 188 20.79 16.36 -2.87
C ALA A 188 20.69 17.76 -2.26
N GLY A 189 20.63 17.84 -0.92
CA GLY A 189 20.12 19.01 -0.20
C GLY A 189 20.66 20.35 -0.70
N ASP A 190 19.77 21.16 -1.25
CA ASP A 190 19.93 22.62 -1.24
C ASP A 190 19.03 23.15 -0.13
N GLN A 191 19.48 23.02 1.11
CA GLN A 191 18.88 23.70 2.25
C GLN A 191 19.81 24.86 2.56
N THR A 192 19.43 26.05 2.10
CA THR A 192 20.10 27.32 2.39
C THR A 192 20.23 27.48 3.90
N GLN A 193 21.47 27.34 4.39
CA GLN A 193 21.89 27.94 5.65
C GLN A 193 21.52 29.42 5.61
N THR A 194 20.57 29.84 6.44
CA THR A 194 20.54 31.23 6.89
C THR A 194 21.73 31.38 7.83
N PRO A 195 22.80 32.11 7.46
CA PRO A 195 23.88 32.38 8.39
C PRO A 195 23.27 33.19 9.53
N SER A 196 23.36 32.67 10.75
CA SER A 196 23.17 33.48 11.95
C SER A 196 24.22 34.59 11.92
N GLU A 197 23.81 35.79 11.48
CA GLU A 197 24.56 37.01 11.74
C GLU A 197 24.68 37.14 13.26
N GLY A 198 25.91 37.06 13.74
CA GLY A 198 26.25 37.41 15.11
C GLY A 198 26.20 38.92 15.27
N GLU A 199 25.63 39.33 16.40
CA GLU A 199 25.99 40.57 17.10
C GLU A 199 26.43 40.21 18.52
#